data_AF-A0A9D4Y006-F1
#
_entry.id   AF-A0A9D4Y006-F1
#
_cell.length_a   1.000
_cell.length_b   1.000
_cell.length_c   1.000
_cell.angle_alpha   90.00
_cell.angle_beta   90.00
_cell.angle_gamma   90.00
#
_symmetry.space_group_name_H-M   'P 1'
#
loop_
_entity.id
_entity.type
_entity.pdbx_description
1 polymer ?
#
loop_
_entity_poly.entity_id
_entity_poly.type
_entity_poly.pdbx_seq_one_letter_code
_entity_poly.pdbx_strand_id
1 'polypeptide(L)'
;MVMLNLMVTLFMLSIYCLRNNIERYHLISVMVYVIGEDGILKELELAGYKYVGGPVSIELEYVKALLPVLLHVLKFDHLEDGGKKIELKPGFLMEHDEDVGAVVVGFDRYFNYYKIQYGTLCIRENPGCLFIATNRDAVTHLTDAQEWAGGGSMVGALVGSTQREPLVVGKPSTFMMDYVANKFGISKSQICMVGDRLDTDILFGQNGGCKTLLVLSGVTTTAMLQSPNNSIQPDFYTNKISDFLSLKATAV
;
A
#
# COMPACT_ATOMS: atom_id res chain seq x y z
N MET A 1 -8.44 11.62 6.75
CA MET A 1 -8.06 10.26 6.32
C MET A 1 -7.17 10.29 5.06
N VAL A 2 -6.24 11.25 4.98
CA VAL A 2 -5.36 11.45 3.79
C VAL A 2 -3.88 11.55 4.23
N MET A 3 -3.59 11.58 5.53
CA MET A 3 -2.25 11.85 6.07
C MET A 3 -1.42 10.59 6.39
N LEU A 4 -2.00 9.39 6.30
CA LEU A 4 -1.30 8.13 6.62
C LEU A 4 -0.63 7.45 5.42
N ASN A 5 -0.93 7.86 4.18
CA ASN A 5 -0.31 7.27 2.99
C ASN A 5 1.07 7.87 2.67
N LEU A 6 1.42 9.03 3.25
CA LEU A 6 2.63 9.81 2.91
C LEU A 6 3.97 9.25 3.43
N MET A 7 3.95 8.05 4.04
CA MET A 7 5.10 7.49 4.75
C MET A 7 5.45 6.07 4.34
N VAL A 8 4.58 5.41 3.56
CA VAL A 8 4.72 3.97 3.30
C VAL A 8 5.92 3.75 2.39
N THR A 9 6.08 4.47 1.28
CA THR A 9 7.15 4.18 0.30
C THR A 9 8.58 4.49 0.77
N LEU A 10 8.83 5.66 1.38
CA LEU A 10 10.16 6.02 1.95
C LEU A 10 10.63 4.98 2.99
N PHE A 11 9.67 4.35 3.66
CA PHE A 11 9.93 3.32 4.65
C PHE A 11 10.20 1.94 4.01
N MET A 12 9.59 1.62 2.86
CA MET A 12 9.71 0.31 2.18
C MET A 12 11.16 0.00 1.83
N LEU A 13 11.85 1.02 1.33
CA LEU A 13 13.24 0.92 0.91
C LEU A 13 14.22 1.04 2.07
N SER A 14 13.83 1.72 3.15
CA SER A 14 14.59 1.67 4.41
C SER A 14 14.67 0.24 4.96
N ILE A 15 13.61 -0.58 4.78
CA ILE A 15 13.63 -2.01 5.16
C ILE A 15 14.53 -2.84 4.22
N TYR A 16 14.52 -2.58 2.90
CA TYR A 16 15.47 -3.23 1.97
C TYR A 16 16.93 -2.97 2.37
N CYS A 17 17.26 -1.74 2.78
CA CYS A 17 18.60 -1.36 3.25
C CYS A 17 19.01 -2.12 4.50
N LEU A 18 18.14 -2.13 5.51
CA LEU A 18 18.40 -2.77 6.79
C LEU A 18 18.60 -4.27 6.65
N ARG A 19 17.86 -4.92 5.73
CA ARG A 19 17.92 -6.37 5.55
C ARG A 19 19.13 -6.83 4.71
N ASN A 20 19.72 -5.96 3.90
CA ASN A 20 20.80 -6.31 2.97
C ASN A 20 22.13 -5.56 3.20
N ASN A 21 22.25 -4.74 4.26
CA ASN A 21 23.42 -3.89 4.51
C ASN A 21 23.81 -3.00 3.31
N ILE A 22 22.81 -2.44 2.61
CA ILE A 22 23.02 -1.63 1.41
C ILE A 22 23.09 -0.14 1.77
N GLU A 23 24.13 0.56 1.32
CA GLU A 23 24.26 2.01 1.49
C GLU A 23 23.24 2.80 0.67
N ARG A 24 22.85 3.98 1.19
CA ARG A 24 21.80 4.85 0.65
C ARG A 24 21.97 5.25 -0.82
N TYR A 25 23.19 5.21 -1.36
CA TYR A 25 23.49 5.57 -2.76
C TYR A 25 23.20 4.45 -3.77
N HIS A 26 23.19 3.17 -3.36
CA HIS A 26 22.79 2.05 -4.24
C HIS A 26 21.27 1.97 -4.45
N LEU A 27 20.49 2.72 -3.67
CA LEU A 27 19.03 2.72 -3.69
C LEU A 27 18.40 3.49 -4.85
N ILE A 28 19.00 4.62 -5.23
CA ILE A 28 18.44 5.53 -6.25
C ILE A 28 18.46 4.89 -7.65
N SER A 29 19.23 3.81 -7.82
CA SER A 29 19.29 3.04 -9.07
C SER A 29 18.28 1.89 -9.17
N VAL A 30 17.61 1.48 -8.10
CA VAL A 30 16.72 0.30 -8.12
C VAL A 30 15.37 0.69 -8.73
N MET A 31 14.95 -0.05 -9.76
CA MET A 31 13.63 0.13 -10.37
C MET A 31 12.55 -0.56 -9.51
N VAL A 32 11.45 0.13 -9.24
CA VAL A 32 10.30 -0.39 -8.50
C VAL A 32 9.14 -0.65 -9.45
N TYR A 33 8.63 -1.87 -9.50
CA TYR A 33 7.39 -2.16 -10.21
C TYR A 33 6.18 -1.99 -9.27
N VAL A 34 5.18 -1.23 -9.71
CA VAL A 34 4.03 -0.84 -8.89
C VAL A 34 2.75 -1.45 -9.43
N ILE A 35 2.08 -2.21 -8.55
CA ILE A 35 0.69 -2.62 -8.70
C ILE A 35 -0.11 -1.80 -7.69
N GLY A 36 -0.71 -0.69 -8.12
CA GLY A 36 -1.38 0.26 -7.22
C GLY A 36 -1.82 1.53 -7.92
N GLU A 37 -2.54 2.37 -7.18
CA GLU A 37 -2.98 3.71 -7.62
C GLU A 37 -1.87 4.78 -7.48
N ASP A 38 -2.12 5.98 -8.03
CA ASP A 38 -1.19 7.13 -8.10
C ASP A 38 -0.54 7.54 -6.78
N GLY A 39 -1.20 7.23 -5.66
CA GLY A 39 -0.67 7.49 -4.32
C GLY A 39 0.70 6.86 -4.13
N ILE A 40 0.90 5.60 -4.57
CA ILE A 40 2.20 4.92 -4.42
C ILE A 40 3.26 5.56 -5.31
N LEU A 41 2.87 5.99 -6.52
CA LEU A 41 3.77 6.61 -7.49
C LEU A 41 4.32 7.94 -6.98
N LYS A 42 3.45 8.83 -6.51
CA LYS A 42 3.84 10.14 -5.93
C LYS A 42 4.80 9.97 -4.76
N GLU A 43 4.59 8.94 -3.95
CA GLU A 43 5.49 8.65 -2.83
C GLU A 43 6.86 8.13 -3.30
N LEU A 44 6.93 7.38 -4.39
CA LEU A 44 8.19 6.96 -5.01
C LEU A 44 8.94 8.17 -5.61
N GLU A 45 8.23 9.07 -6.28
CA GLU A 45 8.78 10.32 -6.82
C GLU A 45 9.39 11.21 -5.73
N LEU A 46 8.61 11.48 -4.66
CA LEU A 46 9.07 12.30 -3.52
C LEU A 46 10.31 11.72 -2.84
N ALA A 47 10.45 10.39 -2.91
CA ALA A 47 11.56 9.65 -2.35
C ALA A 47 12.77 9.53 -3.30
N GLY A 48 12.63 9.95 -4.56
CA GLY A 48 13.67 9.87 -5.58
C GLY A 48 13.87 8.49 -6.20
N TYR A 49 12.87 7.60 -6.14
CA TYR A 49 12.93 6.27 -6.75
C TYR A 49 12.43 6.28 -8.19
N LYS A 50 13.05 5.44 -9.02
CA LYS A 50 12.53 5.12 -10.34
C LYS A 50 11.47 4.03 -10.21
N TYR A 51 10.44 4.11 -11.04
CA TYR A 51 9.38 3.11 -11.05
C TYR A 51 8.77 2.90 -12.43
N VAL A 52 8.09 1.76 -12.56
CA VAL A 52 7.30 1.34 -13.72
C VAL A 52 5.99 0.71 -13.24
N GLY A 53 4.99 0.68 -14.14
CA GLY A 53 3.63 0.25 -13.78
C GLY A 53 2.86 1.31 -13.00
N GLY A 54 1.54 1.09 -12.86
CA GLY A 54 0.65 2.07 -12.24
C GLY A 54 -0.77 2.03 -12.82
N PRO A 55 -1.70 2.86 -12.34
CA PRO A 55 -3.04 2.90 -12.91
C PRO A 55 -2.99 3.43 -14.35
N VAL A 56 -4.14 3.44 -15.03
CA VAL A 56 -4.25 4.21 -16.28
C VAL A 56 -4.37 5.68 -15.88
N SER A 57 -3.42 6.55 -16.23
CA SER A 57 -3.64 7.98 -16.03
C SER A 57 -4.58 8.51 -17.12
N ILE A 58 -5.59 9.25 -16.68
CA ILE A 58 -6.54 9.93 -17.56
C ILE A 58 -5.85 11.08 -18.33
N GLU A 59 -4.80 11.67 -17.75
CA GLU A 59 -4.02 12.76 -18.38
C GLU A 59 -3.25 12.27 -19.61
N LEU A 60 -2.68 11.06 -19.58
CA LEU A 60 -2.00 10.50 -20.75
C LEU A 60 -2.96 10.11 -21.87
N GLU A 61 -4.23 9.82 -21.61
CA GLU A 61 -5.18 9.47 -22.67
C GLU A 61 -5.44 10.68 -23.60
N TYR A 62 -5.59 11.87 -23.02
CA TYR A 62 -5.69 13.14 -23.76
C TYR A 62 -4.39 13.50 -24.48
N VAL A 63 -3.23 13.32 -23.85
CA VAL A 63 -1.92 13.60 -24.47
C VAL A 63 -1.59 12.59 -25.57
N LYS A 64 -1.93 11.30 -25.41
CA LYS A 64 -1.81 10.23 -26.43
C LYS A 64 -2.64 10.56 -27.66
N ALA A 65 -3.85 11.10 -27.47
CA ALA A 65 -4.72 11.51 -28.56
C ALA A 65 -4.18 12.75 -29.32
N LEU A 66 -3.49 13.66 -28.62
CA LEU A 66 -2.99 14.91 -29.21
C LEU A 66 -1.57 14.82 -29.78
N LEU A 67 -0.68 14.01 -29.20
CA LEU A 67 0.77 13.98 -29.51
C LEU A 67 1.38 12.55 -29.45
N PRO A 68 0.90 11.60 -30.28
CA PRO A 68 1.33 10.19 -30.20
C PRO A 68 2.83 9.98 -30.50
N VAL A 69 3.42 10.78 -31.40
CA VAL A 69 4.85 10.68 -31.78
C VAL A 69 5.76 11.19 -30.66
N LEU A 70 5.35 12.25 -29.96
CA LEU A 70 6.15 12.83 -28.88
C LEU A 70 6.24 11.87 -27.69
N LEU A 71 5.17 11.15 -27.40
CA LEU A 71 5.11 10.21 -26.30
C LEU A 71 6.04 8.99 -26.51
N HIS A 72 6.13 8.51 -27.75
CA HIS A 72 7.02 7.42 -28.13
C HIS A 72 8.50 7.82 -28.03
N VAL A 73 8.85 9.06 -28.41
CA VAL A 73 10.21 9.61 -28.25
C VAL A 73 10.59 9.76 -26.77
N LEU A 74 9.62 10.10 -25.91
CA LEU A 74 9.84 10.31 -24.49
C LEU A 74 9.73 9.03 -23.64
N LYS A 75 9.47 7.86 -24.25
CA LYS A 75 9.39 6.54 -23.58
C LYS A 75 8.38 6.48 -22.42
N PHE A 76 7.24 7.16 -22.52
CA PHE A 76 6.20 7.08 -21.47
C PHE A 76 5.38 5.77 -21.50
N ASP A 77 5.55 4.92 -22.52
CA ASP A 77 4.81 3.65 -22.68
C ASP A 77 5.08 2.62 -21.55
N HIS A 78 6.13 2.86 -20.75
CA HIS A 78 6.56 2.00 -19.64
C HIS A 78 5.88 2.35 -18.30
N LEU A 79 5.21 3.50 -18.20
CA LEU A 79 4.71 4.04 -16.94
C LEU A 79 3.28 3.61 -16.58
N GLU A 80 2.56 2.96 -17.50
CA GLU A 80 1.18 2.55 -17.27
C GLU A 80 0.91 1.15 -17.81
N ASP A 81 0.22 0.35 -17.03
CA ASP A 81 -0.14 -1.03 -17.39
C ASP A 81 -1.58 -1.41 -17.02
N GLY A 82 -2.37 -0.47 -16.50
CA GLY A 82 -3.77 -0.69 -16.16
C GLY A 82 -4.65 -1.14 -17.33
N GLY A 83 -4.30 -0.78 -18.57
CA GLY A 83 -5.00 -1.21 -19.80
C GLY A 83 -4.33 -2.35 -20.57
N LYS A 84 -3.16 -2.84 -20.13
CA LYS A 84 -2.38 -3.83 -20.88
C LYS A 84 -3.04 -5.21 -20.85
N LYS A 85 -2.92 -5.93 -21.96
CA LYS A 85 -3.40 -7.30 -22.14
C LYS A 85 -2.26 -8.18 -22.63
N ILE A 86 -2.31 -9.46 -22.30
CA ILE A 86 -1.34 -10.46 -22.76
C ILE A 86 -1.97 -11.25 -23.89
N GLU A 87 -1.21 -11.45 -24.98
CA GLU A 87 -1.55 -12.42 -26.02
C GLU A 87 -1.04 -13.81 -25.62
N LEU A 88 -1.93 -14.80 -25.56
CA LEU A 88 -1.56 -16.18 -25.20
C LEU A 88 -1.51 -17.04 -26.47
N LYS A 89 -0.29 -17.32 -26.93
CA LYS A 89 -0.02 -18.21 -28.07
C LYS A 89 1.15 -19.15 -27.78
N PRO A 90 1.24 -20.32 -28.44
CA PRO A 90 2.36 -21.24 -28.24
C PRO A 90 3.71 -20.56 -28.44
N GLY A 91 4.61 -20.73 -27.47
CA GLY A 91 5.97 -20.15 -27.50
C GLY A 91 6.07 -18.67 -27.14
N PHE A 92 4.96 -18.00 -26.79
CA PHE A 92 5.02 -16.63 -26.28
C PHE A 92 5.66 -16.58 -24.89
N LEU A 93 6.65 -15.71 -24.75
CA LEU A 93 7.27 -15.35 -23.48
C LEU A 93 6.95 -13.89 -23.20
N MET A 94 6.47 -13.60 -22.00
CA MET A 94 6.29 -12.23 -21.55
C MET A 94 7.63 -11.72 -21.02
N GLU A 95 8.12 -10.63 -21.61
CA GLU A 95 9.31 -9.93 -21.10
C GLU A 95 8.95 -9.10 -19.87
N HIS A 96 9.88 -9.04 -18.93
CA HIS A 96 9.88 -8.13 -17.78
C HIS A 96 11.24 -7.44 -17.67
N ASP A 97 11.29 -6.34 -16.91
CA ASP A 97 12.51 -5.57 -16.71
C ASP A 97 13.37 -6.24 -15.63
N GLU A 98 14.57 -6.67 -15.99
CA GLU A 98 15.53 -7.35 -15.11
C GLU A 98 16.10 -6.40 -14.03
N ASP A 99 16.02 -5.09 -14.21
CA ASP A 99 16.47 -4.08 -13.24
C ASP A 99 15.45 -3.86 -12.10
N VAL A 100 14.26 -4.48 -12.18
CA VAL A 100 13.24 -4.40 -11.12
C VAL A 100 13.71 -5.16 -9.88
N GLY A 101 14.11 -4.41 -8.85
CA GLY A 101 14.54 -4.95 -7.56
C GLY A 101 13.43 -5.05 -6.51
N ALA A 102 12.26 -4.46 -6.76
CA ALA A 102 11.12 -4.58 -5.86
C ALA A 102 9.78 -4.49 -6.61
N VAL A 103 8.82 -5.31 -6.15
CA VAL A 103 7.41 -5.24 -6.53
C VAL A 103 6.60 -4.77 -5.32
N VAL A 104 5.96 -3.61 -5.46
CA VAL A 104 5.08 -3.03 -4.43
C VAL A 104 3.63 -3.21 -4.86
N VAL A 105 2.84 -3.87 -4.01
CA VAL A 105 1.43 -4.18 -4.26
C VAL A 105 0.54 -3.46 -3.25
N GLY A 106 -0.42 -2.71 -3.76
CA GLY A 106 -1.48 -2.08 -3.00
C GLY A 106 -2.85 -2.25 -3.68
N PHE A 107 -3.82 -1.46 -3.23
CA PHE A 107 -5.12 -1.38 -3.91
C PHE A 107 -4.96 -0.75 -5.30
N ASP A 108 -5.57 -1.37 -6.31
CA ASP A 108 -5.50 -0.98 -7.73
C ASP A 108 -6.82 -1.31 -8.43
N ARG A 109 -7.58 -0.30 -8.90
CA ARG A 109 -8.82 -0.52 -9.65
C ARG A 109 -8.60 -1.03 -11.06
N TYR A 110 -7.39 -0.87 -11.59
CA TYR A 110 -6.97 -1.34 -12.91
C TYR A 110 -6.14 -2.62 -12.83
N PHE A 111 -6.25 -3.35 -11.72
CA PHE A 111 -5.62 -4.66 -11.54
C PHE A 111 -6.07 -5.63 -12.63
N ASN A 112 -5.11 -6.25 -13.31
CA ASN A 112 -5.38 -7.11 -14.45
C ASN A 112 -4.35 -8.27 -14.53
N TYR A 113 -4.60 -9.22 -15.43
CA TYR A 113 -3.74 -10.39 -15.60
C TYR A 113 -2.31 -10.03 -16.04
N TYR A 114 -2.12 -8.96 -16.83
CA TYR A 114 -0.79 -8.48 -17.20
C TYR A 114 0.02 -8.13 -15.95
N LYS A 115 -0.58 -7.40 -15.01
CA LYS A 115 0.12 -7.00 -13.80
C LYS A 115 0.51 -8.17 -12.91
N ILE A 116 -0.37 -9.15 -12.78
CA ILE A 116 -0.11 -10.39 -12.04
C ILE A 116 1.10 -11.11 -12.64
N GLN A 117 1.10 -11.32 -13.96
CA GLN A 117 2.18 -12.03 -14.62
C GLN A 117 3.51 -11.26 -14.53
N TYR A 118 3.51 -9.95 -14.83
CA TYR A 118 4.72 -9.11 -14.75
C TYR A 118 5.32 -9.13 -13.35
N GLY A 119 4.49 -8.91 -12.31
CA GLY A 119 4.94 -8.97 -10.92
C GLY A 119 5.45 -10.35 -10.52
N THR A 120 4.81 -11.42 -11.02
CA THR A 120 5.24 -12.80 -10.78
C THR A 120 6.62 -13.08 -11.35
N LEU A 121 6.88 -12.64 -12.58
CA LEU A 121 8.18 -12.79 -13.25
C LEU A 121 9.26 -12.03 -12.47
N CYS A 122 9.03 -10.75 -12.16
CA CYS A 122 9.96 -9.95 -11.36
C CYS A 122 10.30 -10.64 -10.02
N ILE A 123 9.30 -11.10 -9.27
CA ILE A 123 9.49 -11.72 -7.95
C ILE A 123 10.25 -13.06 -8.05
N ARG A 124 10.04 -13.83 -9.12
CA ARG A 124 10.61 -15.18 -9.25
C ARG A 124 11.96 -15.21 -9.95
N GLU A 125 12.17 -14.31 -10.91
CA GLU A 125 13.30 -14.38 -11.84
C GLU A 125 14.38 -13.34 -11.53
N ASN A 126 14.02 -12.17 -11.00
CA ASN A 126 15.01 -11.15 -10.65
C ASN A 126 15.67 -11.49 -9.29
N PRO A 127 17.00 -11.67 -9.23
CA PRO A 127 17.69 -12.02 -8.00
C PRO A 127 17.45 -11.00 -6.88
N GLY A 128 17.00 -11.48 -5.72
CA GLY A 128 16.77 -10.64 -4.55
C GLY A 128 15.57 -9.69 -4.66
N CYS A 129 14.73 -9.84 -5.68
CA CYS A 129 13.54 -8.99 -5.85
C CYS A 129 12.62 -9.09 -4.62
N LEU A 130 12.30 -7.92 -4.06
CA LEU A 130 11.40 -7.81 -2.92
C LEU A 130 9.95 -7.92 -3.36
N PHE A 131 9.17 -8.66 -2.57
CA PHE A 131 7.71 -8.65 -2.66
C PHE A 131 7.17 -7.88 -1.44
N ILE A 132 6.50 -6.75 -1.69
CA ILE A 132 6.07 -5.82 -0.65
C ILE A 132 4.57 -5.55 -0.81
N ALA A 133 3.83 -5.57 0.30
CA ALA A 133 2.41 -5.29 0.34
C ALA A 133 2.12 -4.09 1.26
N THR A 134 1.40 -3.09 0.76
CA THR A 134 1.05 -1.90 1.57
C THR A 134 0.11 -2.25 2.72
N ASN A 135 -0.84 -3.15 2.52
CA ASN A 135 -1.67 -3.79 3.54
C ASN A 135 -2.20 -5.14 3.01
N ARG A 136 -2.95 -5.89 3.84
CA ARG A 136 -3.59 -7.16 3.46
C ARG A 136 -5.09 -7.15 3.68
N ASP A 137 -5.70 -5.98 3.66
CA ASP A 137 -7.13 -5.83 3.93
C ASP A 137 -7.90 -6.53 2.81
N ALA A 138 -8.64 -7.59 3.16
CA ALA A 138 -9.35 -8.42 2.18
C ALA A 138 -10.44 -7.63 1.43
N VAL A 139 -11.06 -6.67 2.12
CA VAL A 139 -12.10 -5.79 1.59
C VAL A 139 -11.84 -4.34 1.98
N THR A 140 -12.44 -3.42 1.24
CA THR A 140 -12.45 -1.99 1.50
C THR A 140 -13.85 -1.41 1.25
N HIS A 141 -14.09 -0.17 1.64
CA HIS A 141 -15.36 0.54 1.48
C HIS A 141 -15.16 1.77 0.61
N LEU A 142 -15.27 1.58 -0.71
CA LEU A 142 -15.15 2.66 -1.70
C LEU A 142 -16.46 3.44 -1.86
N THR A 143 -17.58 2.79 -1.53
CA THR A 143 -18.93 3.36 -1.50
C THR A 143 -19.63 2.91 -0.22
N ASP A 144 -20.74 3.57 0.12
CA ASP A 144 -21.58 3.26 1.29
C ASP A 144 -22.47 2.02 1.10
N ALA A 145 -22.70 1.61 -0.15
CA ALA A 145 -23.66 0.57 -0.48
C ALA A 145 -23.14 -0.87 -0.26
N GLN A 146 -21.84 -1.12 -0.38
CA GLN A 146 -21.27 -2.47 -0.27
C GLN A 146 -19.76 -2.48 -0.05
N GLU A 147 -19.26 -3.65 0.35
CA GLU A 147 -17.83 -3.95 0.36
C GLU A 147 -17.29 -4.19 -1.05
N TRP A 148 -16.01 -3.87 -1.22
CA TRP A 148 -15.25 -4.09 -2.46
C TRP A 148 -13.95 -4.81 -2.14
N ALA A 149 -13.38 -5.53 -3.11
CA ALA A 149 -12.08 -6.18 -2.95
C ALA A 149 -11.01 -5.17 -2.54
N GLY A 150 -10.30 -5.45 -1.45
CA GLY A 150 -9.23 -4.60 -0.91
C GLY A 150 -7.85 -5.03 -1.42
N GLY A 151 -6.80 -4.29 -1.00
CA GLY A 151 -5.41 -4.58 -1.38
C GLY A 151 -4.98 -6.02 -1.10
N GLY A 152 -5.54 -6.65 -0.05
CA GLY A 152 -5.30 -8.05 0.29
C GLY A 152 -5.73 -9.03 -0.81
N SER A 153 -6.75 -8.71 -1.61
CA SER A 153 -7.16 -9.53 -2.75
C SER A 153 -6.11 -9.52 -3.86
N MET A 154 -5.55 -8.35 -4.20
CA MET A 154 -4.48 -8.23 -5.20
C MET A 154 -3.20 -8.91 -4.72
N VAL A 155 -2.85 -8.70 -3.45
CA VAL A 155 -1.71 -9.39 -2.81
C VAL A 155 -1.89 -10.91 -2.86
N GLY A 156 -3.10 -11.42 -2.56
CA GLY A 156 -3.41 -12.85 -2.60
C GLY A 156 -3.18 -13.47 -3.98
N ALA A 157 -3.49 -12.75 -5.06
CA ALA A 157 -3.22 -13.23 -6.42
C ALA A 157 -1.71 -13.43 -6.67
N LEU A 158 -0.87 -12.49 -6.23
CA LEU A 158 0.59 -12.60 -6.36
C LEU A 158 1.17 -13.66 -5.41
N VAL A 159 0.65 -13.80 -4.20
CA VAL A 159 1.01 -14.92 -3.29
C VAL A 159 0.73 -16.25 -3.97
N GLY A 160 -0.44 -16.40 -4.60
CA GLY A 160 -0.83 -17.61 -5.31
C GLY A 160 0.11 -17.98 -6.47
N SER A 161 0.53 -17.00 -7.28
CA SER A 161 1.39 -17.25 -8.46
C SER A 161 2.88 -17.38 -8.12
N THR A 162 3.34 -16.71 -7.04
CA THR A 162 4.75 -16.70 -6.62
C THR A 162 5.07 -17.72 -5.53
N GLN A 163 4.07 -18.17 -4.76
CA GLN A 163 4.22 -18.99 -3.55
C GLN A 163 5.16 -18.33 -2.51
N ARG A 164 5.26 -17.00 -2.52
CA ARG A 164 6.05 -16.20 -1.58
C ARG A 164 5.12 -15.26 -0.81
N GLU A 165 5.38 -15.11 0.49
CA GLU A 165 4.68 -14.11 1.31
C GLU A 165 5.34 -12.73 1.17
N PRO A 166 4.56 -11.64 1.11
CA PRO A 166 5.10 -10.30 1.03
C PRO A 166 5.61 -9.81 2.39
N LEU A 167 6.53 -8.86 2.35
CA LEU A 167 6.77 -7.96 3.47
C LEU A 167 5.57 -7.00 3.57
N VAL A 168 4.77 -7.16 4.63
CA VAL A 168 3.66 -6.26 4.93
C VAL A 168 4.15 -5.10 5.77
N VAL A 169 3.76 -3.90 5.36
CA VAL A 169 4.41 -2.69 5.85
C VAL A 169 3.51 -1.60 6.38
N GLY A 170 2.27 -1.53 5.92
CA GLY A 170 1.21 -0.81 6.62
C GLY A 170 0.68 -1.68 7.75
N LYS A 171 -0.62 -1.58 8.02
CA LYS A 171 -1.24 -2.31 9.13
C LYS A 171 -1.16 -3.83 8.92
N PRO A 172 -0.86 -4.65 9.96
CA PRO A 172 -0.63 -4.27 11.36
C PRO A 172 0.86 -4.04 11.74
N SER A 173 1.75 -3.85 10.77
CA SER A 173 3.19 -3.62 11.03
C SER A 173 3.43 -2.25 11.68
N THR A 174 4.13 -2.22 12.82
CA THR A 174 4.28 -1.05 13.73
C THR A 174 5.28 0.00 13.27
N PHE A 175 6.01 -0.28 12.20
CA PHE A 175 7.10 0.52 11.68
C PHE A 175 6.78 2.02 11.50
N MET A 176 5.58 2.30 11.02
CA MET A 176 5.08 3.66 10.85
C MET A 176 5.00 4.41 12.20
N MET A 177 4.58 3.73 13.28
CA MET A 177 4.50 4.35 14.61
C MET A 177 5.87 4.69 15.16
N ASP A 178 6.87 3.81 14.97
CA ASP A 178 8.25 4.08 15.37
C ASP A 178 8.81 5.33 14.68
N TYR A 179 8.56 5.47 13.38
CA TYR A 179 8.99 6.65 12.64
C TYR A 179 8.27 7.92 13.11
N VAL A 180 6.94 7.89 13.28
CA VAL A 180 6.18 9.06 13.75
C VAL A 180 6.69 9.50 15.12
N ALA A 181 6.85 8.57 16.06
CA ALA A 181 7.39 8.85 17.38
C ALA A 181 8.77 9.53 17.30
N ASN A 182 9.69 8.96 16.52
CA ASN A 182 11.05 9.48 16.36
C ASN A 182 11.10 10.84 15.65
N LYS A 183 10.33 11.01 14.57
CA LYS A 183 10.32 12.24 13.77
C LYS A 183 9.81 13.44 14.56
N PHE A 184 8.80 13.22 15.41
CA PHE A 184 8.19 14.28 16.21
C PHE A 184 8.71 14.34 17.65
N GLY A 185 9.59 13.43 18.06
CA GLY A 185 10.14 13.38 19.41
C GLY A 185 9.08 13.10 20.49
N ILE A 186 8.03 12.35 20.16
CA ILE A 186 6.91 12.03 21.07
C ILE A 186 6.98 10.57 21.50
N SER A 187 6.49 10.26 22.70
CA SER A 187 6.35 8.86 23.11
C SER A 187 5.16 8.21 22.40
N LYS A 188 5.25 6.92 22.13
CA LYS A 188 4.14 6.13 21.56
C LYS A 188 2.85 6.22 22.38
N SER A 189 2.97 6.35 23.70
CA SER A 189 1.83 6.56 24.61
C SER A 189 1.07 7.88 24.39
N GLN A 190 1.68 8.87 23.72
CA GLN A 190 1.04 10.13 23.33
C GLN A 190 0.36 10.04 21.95
N ILE A 191 0.51 8.91 21.25
CA ILE A 191 -0.10 8.67 19.94
C ILE A 191 -1.39 7.89 20.17
N CYS A 192 -2.46 8.28 19.47
CA CYS A 192 -3.72 7.55 19.43
C CYS A 192 -3.99 7.08 17.99
N MET A 193 -4.05 5.77 17.80
CA MET A 193 -4.49 5.17 16.54
C MET A 193 -6.01 5.21 16.47
N VAL A 194 -6.53 5.90 15.45
CA VAL A 194 -7.97 6.02 15.19
C VAL A 194 -8.30 5.24 13.94
N GLY A 195 -9.25 4.31 14.02
CA GLY A 195 -9.70 3.53 12.88
C GLY A 195 -10.98 2.77 13.14
N ASP A 196 -11.46 2.06 12.14
CA ASP A 196 -12.78 1.43 12.13
C ASP A 196 -12.73 -0.11 12.13
N ARG A 197 -11.53 -0.70 12.13
CA ARG A 197 -11.34 -2.15 12.11
C ARG A 197 -10.52 -2.66 13.29
N LEU A 198 -11.03 -3.69 13.97
CA LEU A 198 -10.35 -4.32 15.10
C LEU A 198 -9.03 -4.99 14.68
N ASP A 199 -9.08 -5.85 13.66
CA ASP A 199 -7.95 -6.69 13.23
C ASP A 199 -6.85 -5.96 12.45
N THR A 200 -7.07 -4.70 12.07
CA THR A 200 -6.06 -3.86 11.40
C THR A 200 -5.73 -2.63 12.20
N ASP A 201 -6.65 -1.69 12.42
CA ASP A 201 -6.34 -0.41 13.08
C ASP A 201 -6.05 -0.57 14.57
N ILE A 202 -6.93 -1.25 15.28
CA ILE A 202 -6.80 -1.39 16.74
C ILE A 202 -5.63 -2.29 17.06
N LEU A 203 -5.50 -3.42 16.37
CA LEU A 203 -4.34 -4.30 16.52
C LEU A 203 -3.02 -3.60 16.16
N PHE A 204 -3.00 -2.76 15.11
CA PHE A 204 -1.82 -1.96 14.76
C PHE A 204 -1.45 -0.96 15.86
N GLY A 205 -2.43 -0.24 16.42
CA GLY A 205 -2.19 0.70 17.51
C GLY A 205 -1.68 0.01 18.78
N GLN A 206 -2.28 -1.13 19.15
CA GLN A 206 -1.86 -1.95 20.29
C GLN A 206 -0.43 -2.47 20.11
N ASN A 207 -0.12 -3.11 18.98
CA ASN A 207 1.24 -3.58 18.67
C ASN A 207 2.23 -2.42 18.66
N GLY A 208 1.79 -1.24 18.20
CA GLY A 208 2.58 -0.02 18.15
C GLY A 208 2.79 0.65 19.50
N GLY A 209 2.22 0.14 20.60
CA GLY A 209 2.31 0.74 21.93
C GLY A 209 1.58 2.10 22.05
N CYS A 210 0.62 2.33 21.16
CA CYS A 210 -0.18 3.55 21.10
C CYS A 210 -1.52 3.35 21.81
N LYS A 211 -2.19 4.45 22.18
CA LYS A 211 -3.61 4.38 22.52
C LYS A 211 -4.45 4.07 21.29
N THR A 212 -5.62 3.50 21.48
CA THR A 212 -6.51 3.08 20.39
C THR A 212 -7.91 3.63 20.56
N LEU A 213 -8.47 4.12 19.45
CA LEU A 213 -9.85 4.58 19.36
C LEU A 213 -10.52 3.93 18.16
N LEU A 214 -11.55 3.15 18.43
CA LEU A 214 -12.41 2.58 17.40
C LEU A 214 -13.54 3.56 17.04
N VAL A 215 -13.75 3.82 15.76
CA VAL A 215 -14.94 4.52 15.26
C VAL A 215 -15.90 3.53 14.59
N LEU A 216 -17.18 3.57 14.98
CA LEU A 216 -18.21 2.64 14.49
C LEU A 216 -18.88 3.08 13.18
N SER A 217 -18.32 4.10 12.52
CA SER A 217 -18.82 4.63 11.24
C SER A 217 -18.33 3.84 10.02
N GLY A 218 -17.57 2.77 10.22
CA GLY A 218 -16.97 1.95 9.15
C GLY A 218 -17.22 0.47 9.36
N VAL A 219 -16.17 -0.36 9.26
CA VAL A 219 -16.29 -1.84 9.20
C VAL A 219 -16.83 -2.45 10.50
N THR A 220 -16.29 -2.06 11.66
CA THR A 220 -16.65 -2.71 12.92
C THR A 220 -17.99 -2.20 13.43
N THR A 221 -18.95 -3.11 13.54
CA THR A 221 -20.25 -2.82 14.19
C THR A 221 -20.16 -2.99 15.70
N THR A 222 -21.12 -2.40 16.44
CA THR A 222 -21.25 -2.60 17.90
C THR A 222 -21.34 -4.09 18.26
N ALA A 223 -22.04 -4.89 17.46
CA ALA A 223 -22.19 -6.32 17.69
C ALA A 223 -20.85 -7.08 17.53
N MET A 224 -20.02 -6.67 16.57
CA MET A 224 -18.67 -7.24 16.41
C MET A 224 -17.76 -6.86 17.59
N LEU A 225 -17.77 -5.60 18.00
CA LEU A 225 -17.00 -5.13 19.16
C LEU A 225 -17.37 -5.88 20.44
N GLN A 226 -18.68 -6.07 20.69
CA GLN A 226 -19.23 -6.72 21.89
C GLN A 226 -19.25 -8.26 21.80
N SER A 227 -18.85 -8.83 20.66
CA SER A 227 -18.84 -10.28 20.48
C SER A 227 -17.92 -10.94 21.51
N PRO A 228 -18.35 -12.02 22.18
CA PRO A 228 -17.49 -12.80 23.08
C PRO A 228 -16.24 -13.37 22.40
N ASN A 229 -16.26 -13.51 21.08
CA ASN A 229 -15.12 -13.99 20.28
C ASN A 229 -14.14 -12.87 19.91
N ASN A 230 -14.43 -11.61 20.24
CA ASN A 230 -13.53 -10.50 19.97
C ASN A 230 -12.39 -10.47 20.99
N SER A 231 -11.19 -10.88 20.54
CA SER A 231 -9.96 -10.83 21.33
C SER A 231 -9.23 -9.48 21.25
N ILE A 232 -9.67 -8.54 20.41
CA ILE A 232 -9.00 -7.26 20.18
C ILE A 232 -9.88 -6.14 20.73
N GLN A 233 -9.46 -5.53 21.84
CA GLN A 233 -10.25 -4.53 22.56
C GLN A 233 -9.62 -3.13 22.45
N PRO A 234 -10.29 -2.13 21.87
CA PRO A 234 -9.75 -0.78 21.82
C PRO A 234 -9.77 -0.12 23.21
N ASP A 235 -8.89 0.85 23.46
CA ASP A 235 -8.92 1.65 24.71
C ASP A 235 -10.20 2.49 24.80
N PHE A 236 -10.65 3.00 23.66
CA PHE A 236 -11.83 3.85 23.52
C PHE A 236 -12.63 3.47 22.27
N TYR A 237 -13.93 3.76 22.26
CA TYR A 237 -14.71 3.72 21.02
C TYR A 237 -15.75 4.85 20.97
N THR A 238 -16.12 5.26 19.76
CA THR A 238 -17.15 6.27 19.51
C THR A 238 -17.89 5.98 18.22
N ASN A 239 -19.02 6.66 17.97
CA ASN A 239 -19.81 6.39 16.77
C ASN A 239 -19.10 6.90 15.51
N LYS A 240 -18.49 8.09 15.57
CA LYS A 240 -17.84 8.74 14.42
C LYS A 240 -16.70 9.65 14.89
N ILE A 241 -15.77 9.94 13.97
CA ILE A 241 -14.61 10.77 14.31
C ILE A 241 -14.97 12.20 14.72
N SER A 242 -16.10 12.75 14.24
CA SER A 242 -16.54 14.09 14.62
C SER A 242 -17.00 14.21 16.07
N ASP A 243 -17.24 13.09 16.76
CA ASP A 243 -17.53 13.09 18.19
C ASP A 243 -16.31 13.58 19.02
N PHE A 244 -15.10 13.63 18.43
CA PHE A 244 -13.96 14.31 19.08
C PHE A 244 -14.15 15.82 19.20
N LEU A 245 -14.84 16.44 18.24
CA LEU A 245 -15.00 17.90 18.22
C LEU A 245 -15.98 18.39 19.29
N SER A 246 -16.84 17.50 19.79
CA SER A 246 -17.75 17.82 20.90
C SER A 246 -17.10 17.64 22.28
N LEU A 247 -15.93 17.01 22.36
CA LEU A 247 -15.14 16.91 23.59
C LEU A 247 -14.52 18.28 23.89
N LYS A 248 -15.06 18.99 24.88
CA LYS A 248 -14.42 20.18 25.43
C LYS A 248 -13.32 19.74 26.38
N ALA A 249 -12.09 20.20 26.13
CA ALA A 249 -11.03 20.05 27.12
C ALA A 249 -11.45 20.76 28.41
N THR A 250 -11.41 20.04 29.53
CA THR A 250 -11.47 20.68 30.84
C THR A 250 -10.19 21.49 30.96
N ALA A 251 -10.27 22.82 30.98
CA ALA A 251 -9.11 23.64 31.28
C ALA A 251 -8.59 23.21 32.65
N VAL A 252 -7.35 22.73 32.68
CA VAL A 252 -6.59 22.47 33.93
C VAL A 252 -5.89 23.76 34.32
#